data_AF-A0A7W0L494-F1
#
_entry.id   AF-A0A7W0L494-F1
#
_cell.length_a   1.000
_cell.length_b   1.000
_cell.length_c   1.000
_cell.angle_alpha   90.00
_cell.angle_beta   90.00
_cell.angle_gamma   90.00
#
_symmetry.space_group_name_H-M   'P 1'
#
loop_
_entity.id
_entity.type
_entity.pdbx_description
1 polymer ?
#
loop_
_entity_poly.entity_id
_entity_poly.type
_entity_poly.pdbx_seq_one_letter_code
_entity_poly.pdbx_strand_id
1 'polypeptide(L)' 'KTTYGAGRYLLDTVKGADLGTLYDKLVLDFNFAYNPSCSYDPRWICPLSPPANHLALPIEVGERHAE' A
#
# COMPACT_ATOMS: atom_id res chain seq x y z
N LYS A 1 -5.08 -13.33 7.82
CA LYS A 1 -4.33 -12.77 6.66
C LYS A 1 -3.19 -11.90 7.19
N THR A 2 -2.02 -11.86 6.56
CA THR A 2 -0.89 -11.05 7.06
C THR A 2 -1.01 -9.55 6.78
N THR A 3 -1.93 -9.15 5.89
CA THR A 3 -2.22 -7.76 5.47
C THR A 3 -3.73 -7.52 5.31
N TYR A 4 -4.15 -6.25 5.21
CA TYR A 4 -5.56 -5.87 5.08
C TYR A 4 -6.18 -6.43 3.79
N GLY A 5 -7.40 -6.98 3.91
CA GLY A 5 -8.02 -7.77 2.85
C GLY A 5 -8.32 -7.00 1.55
N ALA A 6 -8.52 -5.69 1.63
CA ALA A 6 -8.79 -4.83 0.47
C ALA A 6 -7.51 -4.24 -0.17
N GLY A 7 -6.33 -4.56 0.35
CA GLY A 7 -5.03 -4.12 -0.17
C GLY A 7 -4.34 -3.06 0.70
N ARG A 8 -3.23 -2.53 0.17
CA ARG A 8 -2.37 -1.52 0.80
C ARG A 8 -2.05 -0.42 -0.20
N TYR A 9 -1.69 0.76 0.30
CA TYR A 9 -1.18 1.85 -0.52
C TYR A 9 0.35 1.80 -0.59
N LEU A 10 0.92 2.25 -1.72
CA LEU A 10 2.35 2.13 -2.01
C LEU A 10 3.02 3.46 -2.37
N LEU A 11 2.25 4.45 -2.83
CA LEU A 11 2.77 5.74 -3.27
C LEU A 11 1.86 6.85 -2.75
N ASP A 12 2.39 7.71 -1.88
CA ASP A 12 1.67 8.80 -1.25
C ASP A 12 2.68 9.84 -0.72
N THR A 13 2.57 11.07 -1.22
CA THR A 13 3.44 12.18 -0.86
C THR A 13 3.22 12.67 0.57
N VAL A 14 1.98 12.62 1.06
CA VAL A 14 1.61 13.07 2.42
C VAL A 14 2.05 12.05 3.47
N LYS A 15 2.08 10.75 3.11
CA LYS A 15 2.46 9.66 4.02
C LYS A 15 3.93 9.26 3.93
N GLY A 16 4.73 9.93 3.11
CA GLY A 16 6.16 9.66 2.98
C GLY A 16 6.47 8.33 2.27
N ALA A 17 5.54 7.82 1.47
CA ALA A 17 5.71 6.63 0.64
C ALA A 17 6.10 6.98 -0.82
N ASP A 18 6.38 8.26 -1.10
CA ASP A 18 7.01 8.70 -2.34
C ASP A 18 8.51 8.86 -2.13
N LEU A 19 9.29 7.96 -2.75
CA LEU A 19 10.76 7.95 -2.69
C LEU A 19 11.41 8.61 -3.93
N GLY A 20 10.61 9.21 -4.80
CA GLY A 20 11.06 9.90 -6.00
C GLY A 20 11.52 8.97 -7.12
N THR A 21 12.45 9.48 -7.92
CA THR A 21 12.89 8.87 -9.18
C THR A 21 14.38 8.57 -9.13
N LEU A 22 14.77 7.38 -9.61
CA LEU A 22 16.16 6.97 -9.79
C LEU A 22 16.37 6.56 -11.25
N TYR A 23 17.35 7.17 -11.93
CA TYR A 23 17.63 6.92 -13.35
C TYR A 23 16.37 7.01 -14.25
N ASP A 24 15.61 8.09 -14.09
CA ASP A 24 14.34 8.35 -14.81
C ASP A 24 13.23 7.31 -14.60
N LYS A 25 13.33 6.49 -13.53
CA LYS A 25 12.31 5.51 -13.14
C LYS A 25 11.79 5.82 -11.75
N LEU A 26 10.46 5.77 -11.60
CA LEU A 26 9.81 5.89 -10.29
C LEU A 26 10.25 4.74 -9.37
N VAL A 27 10.64 5.08 -8.15
CA VAL A 27 10.98 4.10 -7.12
C VAL A 27 9.71 3.62 -6.43
N LEU A 28 9.45 2.31 -6.50
CA LEU A 28 8.39 1.65 -5.75
C LEU A 28 9.03 0.74 -4.71
N ASP A 29 9.03 1.18 -3.45
CA ASP A 29 9.56 0.39 -2.34
C ASP A 29 8.41 -0.16 -1.48
N PHE A 30 8.19 -1.46 -1.58
CA PHE A 30 7.12 -2.14 -0.84
C PHE A 30 7.36 -2.21 0.67
N ASN A 31 8.57 -1.88 1.17
CA ASN A 31 8.80 -1.72 2.60
C ASN A 31 7.99 -0.55 3.19
N PHE A 32 7.59 0.41 2.35
CA PHE A 32 6.75 1.55 2.73
C PHE A 32 5.26 1.32 2.45
N ALA A 33 4.85 0.12 2.00
CA ALA A 33 3.43 -0.16 1.79
C ALA A 33 2.67 -0.16 3.13
N TYR A 34 1.55 0.56 3.20
CA TYR A 34 0.80 0.80 4.45
C TYR A 34 -0.69 0.55 4.30
N ASN A 35 -1.39 0.32 5.41
CA ASN A 35 -2.82 0.08 5.43
C ASN A 35 -3.60 1.38 5.21
N PRO A 36 -4.70 1.34 4.43
CA PRO A 36 -5.54 2.51 4.24
C PRO A 36 -6.34 2.82 5.52
N SER A 37 -6.78 4.06 5.73
CA SER A 37 -7.40 4.49 7.00
C SER A 37 -8.65 3.70 7.41
N CYS A 38 -9.44 3.22 6.44
CA CYS A 38 -10.59 2.33 6.64
C CYS A 38 -10.21 0.95 7.20
N SER A 39 -8.92 0.58 7.16
CA SER A 39 -8.42 -0.62 7.84
C SER A 39 -8.49 -0.49 9.37
N TYR A 40 -8.45 0.73 9.90
CA TYR A 40 -8.46 0.97 11.36
C TYR A 40 -9.79 1.49 11.86
N ASP A 41 -10.53 2.23 11.04
CA ASP A 41 -11.80 2.82 11.44
C ASP A 41 -12.77 2.88 10.24
N PRO A 42 -13.94 2.22 10.32
CA PRO A 42 -14.89 2.13 9.21
C PRO A 42 -15.54 3.47 8.86
N ARG A 43 -15.36 4.54 9.64
CA ARG A 43 -15.86 5.88 9.27
C ARG A 43 -15.16 6.46 8.05
N TRP A 44 -13.99 5.95 7.69
CA TRP A 44 -13.23 6.41 6.53
C TRP A 44 -13.63 5.64 5.28
N ILE A 45 -13.75 6.36 4.16
CA ILE A 45 -14.03 5.77 2.85
C ILE A 45 -12.73 5.76 2.05
N CYS A 46 -12.26 4.57 1.69
CA CYS A 46 -11.04 4.38 0.94
C CYS A 46 -11.32 3.95 -0.51
N PRO A 47 -10.56 4.45 -1.49
CA PRO A 47 -10.57 3.86 -2.83
C PRO A 47 -10.11 2.40 -2.82
N LEU A 48 -10.79 1.58 -3.61
CA LEU A 48 -10.33 0.24 -3.94
C LEU A 48 -9.34 0.30 -5.10
N SER A 49 -8.32 -0.56 -5.08
CA SER A 49 -7.39 -0.66 -6.21
C SER A 49 -8.09 -1.28 -7.43
N PRO A 50 -7.77 -0.81 -8.64
CA PRO A 50 -8.25 -1.47 -9.85
C PRO A 50 -7.60 -2.86 -9.99
N PRO A 51 -8.24 -3.80 -10.71
CA PRO A 51 -7.68 -5.14 -10.92
C PRO A 51 -6.27 -5.16 -11.52
N ALA A 52 -5.93 -4.17 -12.36
CA ALA A 52 -4.60 -4.03 -12.96
C ALA A 52 -3.47 -3.82 -11.92
N ASN A 53 -3.80 -3.38 -10.71
CA ASN A 53 -2.85 -3.18 -9.61
C ASN A 53 -2.73 -4.40 -8.69
N HIS A 54 -3.35 -5.54 -9.04
CA HIS A 54 -3.22 -6.77 -8.29
C HIS A 54 -1.92 -7.49 -8.67
N LEU A 55 -1.03 -7.68 -7.70
CA LEU A 55 0.20 -8.45 -7.88
C LEU A 55 -0.08 -9.93 -7.64
N ALA A 56 0.33 -10.80 -8.57
CA ALA A 56 0.16 -12.25 -8.45
C ALA A 56 1.12 -12.90 -7.44
N LEU A 57 2.13 -12.14 -6.97
CA LEU A 57 3.15 -12.60 -6.04
C LEU A 57 2.90 -12.03 -4.64
N PRO A 58 3.20 -12.79 -3.58
CA PRO A 58 3.13 -12.29 -2.22
C PRO A 58 4.19 -11.20 -1.98
N ILE A 59 3.80 -10.14 -1.27
CA ILE A 59 4.69 -9.06 -0.84
C ILE A 59 4.78 -9.07 0.69
N GLU A 60 5.83 -9.70 1.22
CA GLU A 60 5.98 -10.02 2.66
C GLU A 60 6.66 -8.91 3.49
N VAL A 61 6.73 -7.70 2.95
CA VAL A 61 7.27 -6.49 3.57
C VAL A 61 6.20 -5.40 3.69
N GLY A 62 6.50 -4.33 4.41
CA GLY A 62 5.56 -3.25 4.70
C GLY A 62 4.69 -3.52 5.91
N GLU A 63 3.67 -2.68 6.10
CA GLU A 63 2.77 -2.79 7.24
C GLU A 63 1.98 -4.09 7.19
N ARG A 64 1.92 -4.74 8.36
CA ARG A 64 1.14 -5.96 8.59
C ARG A 64 -0.19 -5.60 9.22
N HIS A 65 -1.20 -6.42 8.94
CA HIS A 65 -2.46 -6.35 9.66
C HIS A 65 -2.39 -7.42 10.75
N ALA A 66 -2.34 -6.99 12.01
CA ALA A 66 -2.60 -7.91 13.12
C ALA A 66 -4.06 -8.36 13.02
N GLU A 67 -4.31 -9.66 13.18
CA GLU A 67 -5.67 -10.14 13.47
C GLU A 67 -6.10 -9.69 14.86
#